data_AF-A0A3C0G8G6-F1
#
_entry.id   AF-A0A3C0G8G6-F1
#
_cell.length_a   1.000
_cell.length_b   1.000
_cell.length_c   1.000
_cell.angle_alpha   90.00
_cell.angle_beta   90.00
_cell.angle_gamma   90.00
#
_symmetry.space_group_name_H-M   'P 1'
#
loop_
_entity.id
_entity.type
_entity.pdbx_description
1 polymer ?
#
loop_
_entity_poly.entity_id
_entity_poly.type
_entity_poly.pdbx_seq_one_letter_code
_entity_poly.pdbx_strand_id
1 'polypeptide(L)'
;MFIQKYNTYAFPKDDTSYLKLFDIERYGKKYWLYKTEEGHTIFGVIRHVNKDGSKRIFQFSYDGKEFINKTKHITNRPLLNAHLLKMLPKDHPILIPEGEKCRDACSEMFNEYFVTSWSGGCANYKKTDWSILKGFTNITFLPDADKAGVQAAEEISWLLDEKFSVQAKVVSLPSYLEEGWDFADEIPNKLNPQQLIAEAQVPPKRTGWEDIDSDILNNRWVFISDSLKLYWCRFTKKMYKEASLNLLYKRNRSKLGMLPVQYLHAMGIEVVDGTAYLPNEDEIIREGNTKYLNTFRPNWLAPLSMSELEIPCEAIIEEARQHILDVLCNGNKKTFRYLEDTLSFDFQHPERNRTFAWVFSSKQGTGKTWFFKLLTMIHGSLNVAWVHTDNLVDKYRSYMKSCYVIVCNEIDISG
;
A
#
# COMPACT_ATOMS: atom_id res chain seq x y z
N MET A 1 19.25 -30.55 23.44
CA MET A 1 19.83 -30.14 22.13
C MET A 1 19.53 -28.67 21.91
N PHE A 2 20.52 -27.83 21.59
CA PHE A 2 20.28 -26.41 21.28
C PHE A 2 19.83 -26.23 19.83
N ILE A 3 18.77 -25.44 19.59
CA ILE A 3 18.24 -25.17 18.25
C ILE A 3 18.44 -23.68 17.93
N GLN A 4 19.42 -23.40 17.08
CA GLN A 4 19.87 -22.04 16.75
C GLN A 4 18.76 -21.18 16.13
N LYS A 5 17.95 -21.74 15.21
CA LYS A 5 16.82 -21.04 14.54
C LYS A 5 15.85 -20.37 15.53
N TYR A 6 15.65 -21.01 16.70
CA TYR A 6 14.69 -20.57 17.71
C TYR A 6 15.38 -20.01 18.97
N ASN A 7 16.72 -19.98 18.99
CA ASN A 7 17.54 -19.56 20.11
C ASN A 7 17.15 -20.22 21.46
N THR A 8 16.90 -21.53 21.45
CA THR A 8 16.44 -22.26 22.65
C THR A 8 16.83 -23.73 22.62
N TYR A 9 16.72 -24.41 23.76
CA TYR A 9 16.92 -25.85 23.82
C TYR A 9 15.62 -26.60 23.57
N ALA A 10 15.72 -27.70 22.82
CA ALA A 10 14.67 -28.70 22.75
C ALA A 10 14.49 -29.37 24.12
N PHE A 11 13.25 -29.72 24.44
CA PHE A 11 12.94 -30.52 25.62
C PHE A 11 13.66 -31.87 25.51
N PRO A 12 14.17 -32.43 26.62
CA PRO A 12 14.72 -33.77 26.61
C PRO A 12 13.66 -34.78 26.15
N LYS A 13 14.09 -35.81 25.41
CA LYS A 13 13.17 -36.87 24.95
C LYS A 13 12.58 -37.58 26.18
N ASP A 14 11.28 -37.80 26.15
CA ASP A 14 10.50 -38.51 27.18
C ASP A 14 10.51 -37.88 28.59
N ASP A 15 11.07 -36.68 28.75
CA ASP A 15 11.05 -35.96 30.03
C ASP A 15 9.72 -35.21 30.20
N THR A 16 8.89 -35.75 31.10
CA THR A 16 7.58 -35.19 31.47
C THR A 16 7.60 -34.49 32.83
N SER A 17 8.77 -34.22 33.41
CA SER A 17 8.91 -33.59 34.73
C SER A 17 8.23 -32.22 34.82
N TYR A 18 8.11 -31.50 33.70
CA TYR A 18 7.36 -30.24 33.60
C TYR A 18 5.88 -30.38 34.01
N LEU A 19 5.27 -31.56 33.84
CA LEU A 19 3.88 -31.83 34.25
C LEU A 19 3.68 -31.69 35.76
N LYS A 20 4.67 -32.15 36.54
CA LYS A 20 4.68 -32.02 38.00
C LYS A 20 5.20 -30.66 38.43
N LEU A 21 6.27 -30.17 37.81
CA LEU A 21 6.92 -28.90 38.17
C LEU A 21 5.97 -27.70 38.08
N PHE A 22 5.11 -27.66 37.05
CA PHE A 22 4.15 -26.58 36.85
C PHE A 22 2.74 -26.92 37.39
N ASP A 23 2.63 -27.97 38.22
CA ASP A 23 1.37 -28.50 38.76
C ASP A 23 0.29 -28.69 37.67
N ILE A 24 0.67 -29.16 36.49
CA ILE A 24 -0.28 -29.44 35.39
C ILE A 24 -1.16 -30.62 35.77
N GLU A 25 -0.55 -31.75 36.18
CA GLU A 25 -1.27 -32.96 36.58
C GLU A 25 -2.13 -32.71 37.82
N ARG A 26 -1.57 -32.02 38.82
CA ARG A 26 -2.22 -31.79 40.11
C ARG A 26 -3.52 -30.98 39.99
N TYR A 27 -3.56 -29.99 39.10
CA TYR A 27 -4.72 -29.11 38.91
C TYR A 27 -5.46 -29.36 37.59
N GLY A 28 -5.09 -30.38 36.83
CA GLY A 28 -5.69 -30.67 35.51
C GLY A 28 -5.59 -29.48 34.55
N LYS A 29 -4.46 -28.76 34.54
CA LYS A 29 -4.30 -27.56 33.69
C LYS A 29 -4.29 -27.95 32.22
N LYS A 30 -4.93 -27.14 31.37
CA LYS A 30 -4.77 -27.28 29.92
C LYS A 30 -3.39 -26.76 29.51
N TYR A 31 -2.74 -27.45 28.57
CA TYR A 31 -1.44 -27.06 28.07
C TYR A 31 -1.28 -27.42 26.60
N TRP A 32 -0.44 -26.65 25.90
CA TRP A 32 -0.11 -26.85 24.49
C TRP A 32 1.40 -26.80 24.31
N LEU A 33 1.94 -27.77 23.58
CA LEU A 33 3.38 -27.87 23.31
C LEU A 33 3.67 -27.39 21.89
N TYR A 34 4.60 -26.44 21.78
CA TYR A 34 5.05 -25.91 20.51
C TYR A 34 6.27 -26.70 20.03
N LYS A 35 6.09 -27.37 18.89
CA LYS A 35 7.11 -28.18 18.25
C LYS A 35 7.65 -27.49 16.99
N THR A 36 8.94 -27.64 16.72
CA THR A 36 9.55 -27.21 15.46
C THR A 36 9.02 -28.05 14.30
N GLU A 37 9.37 -27.67 13.06
CA GLU A 37 9.07 -28.45 11.86
C GLU A 37 9.62 -29.87 11.90
N GLU A 38 10.75 -30.07 12.60
CA GLU A 38 11.41 -31.37 12.79
C GLU A 38 10.81 -32.18 13.95
N GLY A 39 9.78 -31.64 14.63
CA GLY A 39 9.07 -32.31 15.71
C GLY A 39 9.67 -32.11 17.11
N HIS A 40 10.68 -31.25 17.27
CA HIS A 40 11.28 -30.97 18.58
C HIS A 40 10.42 -30.01 19.39
N THR A 41 10.02 -30.37 20.61
CA THR A 41 9.33 -29.46 21.53
C THR A 41 10.31 -28.40 22.05
N ILE A 42 9.97 -27.11 21.92
CA ILE A 42 10.85 -26.00 22.32
C ILE A 42 10.28 -25.11 23.43
N PHE A 43 8.96 -25.03 23.55
CA PHE A 43 8.28 -24.39 24.67
C PHE A 43 6.85 -24.90 24.79
N GLY A 44 6.23 -24.65 25.94
CA GLY A 44 4.82 -24.95 26.18
C GLY A 44 4.08 -23.73 26.74
N VAL A 45 2.77 -23.72 26.50
CA VAL A 45 1.83 -22.72 27.03
C VAL A 45 0.87 -23.44 27.95
N ILE A 46 0.68 -22.91 29.16
CA ILE A 46 -0.22 -23.48 30.16
C ILE A 46 -1.31 -22.46 30.45
N ARG A 47 -2.55 -22.94 30.47
CA ARG A 47 -3.73 -22.17 30.88
C ARG A 47 -4.29 -22.78 32.17
N HIS A 48 -4.33 -21.96 33.20
CA HIS A 48 -4.96 -22.28 34.48
C HIS A 48 -6.14 -21.35 34.72
N VAL A 49 -7.28 -21.92 35.10
CA VAL A 49 -8.45 -21.18 35.57
C VAL A 49 -8.44 -21.28 37.09
N ASN A 50 -8.30 -20.14 37.75
CA ASN A 50 -8.33 -20.05 39.20
C ASN A 50 -9.75 -20.30 39.73
N LYS A 51 -9.88 -20.59 41.03
CA LYS A 51 -11.18 -20.82 41.69
C LYS A 51 -12.14 -19.62 41.61
N ASP A 52 -11.60 -18.41 41.46
CA ASP A 52 -12.35 -17.16 41.28
C ASP A 52 -12.78 -16.91 39.83
N GLY A 53 -12.49 -17.84 38.90
CA GLY A 53 -12.78 -17.71 37.48
C GLY A 53 -11.72 -16.95 36.69
N SER A 54 -10.70 -16.35 37.34
CA SER A 54 -9.65 -15.62 36.64
C SER A 54 -8.71 -16.56 35.87
N LYS A 55 -8.38 -16.20 34.62
CA LYS A 55 -7.46 -16.98 33.77
C LYS A 55 -6.02 -16.52 33.94
N ARG A 56 -5.09 -17.47 34.14
CA ARG A 56 -3.65 -17.24 34.08
C ARG A 56 -3.04 -18.07 32.96
N ILE A 57 -2.36 -17.38 32.06
CA ILE A 57 -1.61 -18.00 30.96
C ILE A 57 -0.12 -17.77 31.24
N PHE A 58 0.67 -18.83 31.19
CA PHE A 58 2.12 -18.74 31.36
C PHE A 58 2.82 -19.67 30.37
N GLN A 59 4.06 -19.31 30.00
CA GLN A 59 4.83 -20.01 28.99
C GLN A 59 6.12 -20.51 29.60
N PHE A 60 6.47 -21.77 29.34
CA PHE A 60 7.66 -22.40 29.89
C PHE A 60 8.53 -22.97 28.77
N SER A 61 9.84 -23.02 29.01
CA SER A 61 10.81 -23.62 28.09
C SER A 61 11.87 -24.41 28.86
N TYR A 62 12.78 -25.06 28.14
CA TYR A 62 13.92 -25.76 28.70
C TYR A 62 15.20 -24.96 28.44
N ASP A 63 16.02 -24.75 29.45
CA ASP A 63 17.24 -23.92 29.35
C ASP A 63 18.52 -24.73 29.07
N GLY A 64 18.38 -26.04 28.87
CA GLY A 64 19.48 -26.99 28.72
C GLY A 64 19.83 -27.76 30.00
N LYS A 65 19.28 -27.35 31.15
CA LYS A 65 19.43 -28.02 32.45
C LYS A 65 18.08 -28.33 33.09
N GLU A 66 17.20 -27.34 33.18
CA GLU A 66 15.90 -27.44 33.84
C GLU A 66 14.79 -26.72 33.06
N PHE A 67 13.55 -27.00 33.45
CA PHE A 67 12.38 -26.30 32.92
C PHE A 67 12.19 -24.96 33.64
N ILE A 68 12.07 -23.89 32.85
CA ILE A 68 11.96 -22.52 33.35
C ILE A 68 10.71 -21.82 32.81
N ASN A 69 10.10 -20.97 33.63
CA ASN A 69 8.97 -20.12 33.23
C ASN A 69 9.46 -18.84 32.52
N LYS A 70 10.26 -19.00 31.46
CA LYS A 70 10.77 -17.91 30.63
C LYS A 70 10.78 -18.35 29.16
N THR A 71 10.28 -17.50 28.27
CA THR A 71 10.30 -17.70 26.81
C THR A 71 10.72 -16.44 26.05
N LYS A 72 11.31 -15.46 26.75
CA LYS A 72 11.73 -14.17 26.17
C LYS A 72 12.92 -14.31 25.22
N HIS A 73 13.79 -15.28 25.45
CA HIS A 73 14.95 -15.59 24.60
C HIS A 73 14.56 -16.25 23.27
N ILE A 74 13.34 -16.78 23.17
CA ILE A 74 12.80 -17.41 21.96
C ILE A 74 12.30 -16.30 21.03
N THR A 75 13.13 -15.95 20.05
CA THR A 75 12.92 -14.82 19.13
C THR A 75 12.07 -15.18 17.91
N ASN A 76 11.99 -16.46 17.57
CA ASN A 76 11.15 -17.00 16.51
C ASN A 76 10.32 -18.15 17.11
N ARG A 77 9.02 -18.21 16.86
CA ARG A 77 8.11 -19.19 17.49
C ARG A 77 7.36 -19.95 16.39
N PRO A 78 7.42 -21.29 16.35
CA PRO A 78 6.62 -22.04 15.40
C PRO A 78 5.13 -21.84 15.68
N LEU A 79 4.30 -22.07 14.65
CA LEU A 79 2.87 -22.27 14.84
C LEU A 79 2.61 -23.55 15.65
N LEU A 80 1.48 -23.60 16.34
CA LEU A 80 1.07 -24.82 17.03
C LEU A 80 0.91 -25.94 16.00
N ASN A 81 1.38 -27.15 16.32
CA ASN A 81 1.38 -28.29 15.38
C ASN A 81 2.17 -28.05 14.07
N ALA A 82 3.19 -27.18 14.03
CA ALA A 82 4.00 -26.92 12.83
C ALA A 82 4.57 -28.18 12.15
N HIS A 83 5.05 -29.15 12.93
CA HIS A 83 5.49 -30.47 12.44
C HIS A 83 4.44 -31.22 11.59
N LEU A 84 3.15 -31.09 11.91
CA LEU A 84 2.06 -31.68 11.14
C LEU A 84 1.72 -30.83 9.92
N LEU A 85 1.69 -29.51 10.09
CA LEU A 85 1.40 -28.55 9.02
C LEU A 85 2.34 -28.74 7.81
N LYS A 86 3.63 -28.99 8.06
CA LYS A 86 4.63 -29.23 7.00
C LYS A 86 4.32 -30.46 6.13
N MET A 87 3.61 -31.45 6.68
CA MET A 87 3.28 -32.69 5.98
C MET A 87 2.01 -32.59 5.13
N LEU A 88 1.28 -31.47 5.22
CA LEU A 88 0.01 -31.30 4.51
C LEU A 88 0.20 -30.93 3.04
N PRO A 89 -0.74 -31.37 2.17
CA PRO A 89 -0.89 -30.82 0.82
C PRO A 89 -1.07 -29.30 0.86
N LYS A 90 -0.53 -28.60 -0.14
CA LYS A 90 -0.50 -27.13 -0.18
C LYS A 90 -1.87 -26.48 -0.43
N ASP A 91 -2.80 -27.25 -0.98
CA ASP A 91 -4.20 -26.90 -1.21
C ASP A 91 -5.12 -27.26 -0.02
N HIS A 92 -4.60 -27.96 0.98
CA HIS A 92 -5.38 -28.35 2.16
C HIS A 92 -5.85 -27.10 2.93
N PRO A 93 -7.14 -27.03 3.33
CA PRO A 93 -7.68 -25.85 3.99
C PRO A 93 -7.16 -25.72 5.44
N ILE A 94 -6.70 -24.51 5.79
CA ILE A 94 -6.12 -24.21 7.10
C ILE A 94 -6.92 -23.12 7.81
N LEU A 95 -7.29 -23.36 9.07
CA LEU A 95 -7.89 -22.37 9.96
C LEU A 95 -6.89 -21.92 11.01
N ILE A 96 -6.80 -20.61 11.23
CA ILE A 96 -5.89 -20.02 12.22
C ILE A 96 -6.64 -19.08 13.17
N PRO A 97 -7.19 -19.60 14.28
CA PRO A 97 -7.66 -18.78 15.40
C PRO A 97 -6.54 -18.16 16.23
N GLU A 98 -6.84 -17.06 16.93
CA GLU A 98 -5.88 -16.33 17.76
C GLU A 98 -5.37 -17.11 18.97
N GLY A 99 -6.24 -17.88 19.64
CA GLY A 99 -5.91 -18.56 20.89
C GLY A 99 -5.86 -20.09 20.79
N GLU A 100 -5.05 -20.73 21.64
CA GLU A 100 -4.92 -22.20 21.66
C GLU A 100 -6.22 -22.91 22.13
N LYS A 101 -7.01 -22.28 23.00
CA LYS A 101 -8.36 -22.78 23.39
C LYS A 101 -9.32 -22.75 22.19
N CYS A 102 -9.32 -21.64 21.45
CA CYS A 102 -10.14 -21.45 20.26
C CYS A 102 -9.74 -22.46 19.17
N ARG A 103 -8.44 -22.71 19.00
CA ARG A 103 -7.92 -23.79 18.15
C ARG A 103 -8.53 -25.15 18.47
N ASP A 104 -8.54 -25.54 19.75
CA ASP A 104 -9.07 -26.86 20.14
C ASP A 104 -10.56 -26.96 19.80
N ALA A 105 -11.37 -25.94 20.12
CA ALA A 105 -12.80 -25.91 19.80
C ALA A 105 -13.05 -25.94 18.28
N CYS A 106 -12.32 -25.13 17.50
CA CYS A 106 -12.40 -25.15 16.05
C CYS A 106 -11.99 -26.50 15.46
N SER A 107 -10.99 -27.17 16.03
CA SER A 107 -10.54 -28.48 15.55
C SER A 107 -11.58 -29.58 15.76
N GLU A 108 -12.40 -29.49 16.80
CA GLU A 108 -13.52 -30.42 17.05
C GLU A 108 -14.71 -30.11 16.13
N MET A 109 -14.94 -28.83 15.84
CA MET A 109 -16.06 -28.35 15.02
C MET A 109 -15.83 -28.51 13.51
N PHE A 110 -14.59 -28.39 13.05
CA PHE A 110 -14.22 -28.35 11.62
C PHE A 110 -13.19 -29.44 11.29
N ASN A 111 -13.62 -30.70 11.32
CA ASN A 111 -12.74 -31.86 11.13
C ASN A 111 -12.07 -31.94 9.75
N GLU A 112 -12.63 -31.25 8.76
CA GLU A 112 -12.10 -31.17 7.39
C GLU A 112 -10.98 -30.13 7.22
N TYR A 113 -10.76 -29.27 8.22
CA TYR A 113 -9.72 -28.23 8.21
C TYR A 113 -8.55 -28.61 9.10
N PHE A 114 -7.34 -28.24 8.71
CA PHE A 114 -6.22 -28.22 9.64
C PHE A 114 -6.25 -26.95 10.48
N VAL A 115 -6.45 -27.08 11.79
CA VAL A 115 -6.54 -25.93 12.69
C VAL A 115 -5.24 -25.72 13.46
N THR A 116 -4.67 -24.52 13.38
CA THR A 116 -3.44 -24.11 14.08
C THR A 116 -3.61 -22.75 14.75
N SER A 117 -2.67 -22.32 15.58
CA SER A 117 -2.70 -21.02 16.26
C SER A 117 -1.28 -20.55 16.59
N TRP A 118 -1.11 -19.25 16.82
CA TRP A 118 0.17 -18.67 17.21
C TRP A 118 0.23 -18.39 18.71
N SER A 119 1.44 -18.25 19.25
CA SER A 119 1.61 -18.09 20.70
C SER A 119 1.63 -16.64 21.13
N GLY A 120 0.76 -16.28 22.08
CA GLY A 120 0.83 -15.01 22.83
C GLY A 120 -0.04 -13.87 22.28
N GLY A 121 -1.08 -14.18 21.51
CA GLY A 121 -2.15 -13.26 21.09
C GLY A 121 -1.70 -12.10 20.20
N CYS A 122 -2.56 -11.09 20.08
CA CYS A 122 -2.38 -9.86 19.29
C CYS A 122 -1.02 -9.18 19.44
N ALA A 123 -0.42 -9.21 20.63
CA ALA A 123 0.83 -8.49 20.89
C ALA A 123 2.09 -9.22 20.39
N ASN A 124 2.00 -10.52 20.07
CA ASN A 124 3.18 -11.35 19.80
C ASN A 124 3.21 -12.02 18.43
N TYR A 125 2.24 -11.76 17.54
CA TYR A 125 2.21 -12.36 16.19
C TYR A 125 3.51 -12.10 15.39
N LYS A 126 4.21 -10.98 15.65
CA LYS A 126 5.49 -10.65 14.99
C LYS A 126 6.65 -11.57 15.34
N LYS A 127 6.55 -12.32 16.44
CA LYS A 127 7.56 -13.30 16.87
C LYS A 127 7.29 -14.70 16.32
N THR A 128 6.21 -14.87 15.56
CA THR A 128 5.81 -16.15 14.99
C THR A 128 6.50 -16.38 13.65
N ASP A 129 6.92 -17.62 13.42
CA ASP A 129 7.46 -18.08 12.15
C ASP A 129 6.33 -18.34 11.15
N TRP A 130 6.02 -17.32 10.35
CA TRP A 130 5.00 -17.41 9.30
C TRP A 130 5.51 -18.09 8.02
N SER A 131 6.81 -18.35 7.90
CA SER A 131 7.41 -18.88 6.66
C SER A 131 6.91 -20.28 6.30
N ILE A 132 6.43 -21.04 7.29
CA ILE A 132 5.84 -22.38 7.08
C ILE A 132 4.58 -22.33 6.20
N LEU A 133 3.87 -21.21 6.19
CA LEU A 133 2.67 -21.01 5.37
C LEU A 133 3.00 -20.69 3.90
N LYS A 134 4.28 -20.56 3.55
CA LYS A 134 4.69 -20.33 2.16
C LYS A 134 4.19 -21.46 1.25
N GLY A 135 3.54 -21.04 0.15
CA GLY A 135 3.01 -21.91 -0.89
C GLY A 135 1.66 -22.54 -0.56
N PHE A 136 1.08 -22.31 0.62
CA PHE A 136 -0.30 -22.70 0.89
C PHE A 136 -1.27 -21.72 0.23
N THR A 137 -2.37 -22.25 -0.32
CA THR A 137 -3.34 -21.45 -1.10
C THR A 137 -4.66 -21.22 -0.38
N ASN A 138 -4.97 -21.98 0.67
CA ASN A 138 -6.24 -21.92 1.37
C ASN A 138 -6.06 -21.73 2.89
N ILE A 139 -5.84 -20.46 3.29
CA ILE A 139 -5.65 -20.07 4.69
C ILE A 139 -6.73 -19.07 5.09
N THR A 140 -7.40 -19.35 6.20
CA THR A 140 -8.43 -18.47 6.77
C THR A 140 -8.13 -18.18 8.25
N PHE A 141 -8.05 -16.91 8.62
CA PHE A 141 -7.91 -16.45 10.00
C PHE A 141 -9.26 -16.27 10.67
N LEU A 142 -9.34 -16.69 11.93
CA LEU A 142 -10.50 -16.53 12.80
C LEU A 142 -10.13 -15.53 13.91
N PRO A 143 -10.43 -14.23 13.76
CA PRO A 143 -10.14 -13.25 14.80
C PRO A 143 -11.07 -13.41 16.01
N ASP A 144 -10.63 -12.90 17.16
CA ASP A 144 -11.54 -12.65 18.29
C ASP A 144 -12.45 -11.46 17.94
N ALA A 145 -13.67 -11.40 18.48
CA ALA A 145 -14.65 -10.33 18.24
C ALA A 145 -14.29 -9.02 18.97
N ASP A 146 -13.05 -8.56 18.84
CA ASP A 146 -12.58 -7.28 19.32
C ASP A 146 -11.70 -6.58 18.27
N LYS A 147 -11.47 -5.28 18.48
CA LYS A 147 -10.71 -4.47 17.51
C LYS A 147 -9.26 -4.91 17.38
N ALA A 148 -8.66 -5.43 18.46
CA ALA A 148 -7.26 -5.83 18.46
C ALA A 148 -7.06 -7.15 17.71
N GLY A 149 -7.95 -8.12 17.90
CA GLY A 149 -7.96 -9.44 17.26
C GLY A 149 -8.21 -9.35 15.77
N VAL A 150 -9.22 -8.58 15.36
CA VAL A 150 -9.47 -8.29 13.94
C VAL A 150 -8.25 -7.61 13.31
N GLN A 151 -7.69 -6.59 13.97
CA GLN A 151 -6.49 -5.93 13.47
C GLN A 151 -5.32 -6.91 13.36
N ALA A 152 -5.06 -7.74 14.37
CA ALA A 152 -3.97 -8.71 14.33
C ALA A 152 -4.10 -9.69 13.14
N ALA A 153 -5.31 -10.20 12.88
CA ALA A 153 -5.57 -11.09 11.74
C ALA A 153 -5.33 -10.41 10.39
N GLU A 154 -5.79 -9.16 10.22
CA GLU A 154 -5.53 -8.36 9.03
C GLU A 154 -4.02 -8.08 8.84
N GLU A 155 -3.32 -7.73 9.91
CA GLU A 155 -1.88 -7.47 9.90
C GLU A 155 -1.07 -8.70 9.49
N ILE A 156 -1.47 -9.89 9.95
CA ILE A 156 -0.84 -11.14 9.54
C ILE A 156 -1.15 -11.47 8.07
N SER A 157 -2.40 -11.27 7.62
CA SER A 157 -2.76 -11.50 6.21
C SER A 157 -1.92 -10.63 5.27
N TRP A 158 -1.77 -9.34 5.57
CA TRP A 158 -0.91 -8.46 4.78
C TRP A 158 0.58 -8.86 4.83
N LEU A 159 1.08 -9.27 5.99
CA LEU A 159 2.45 -9.78 6.14
C LEU A 159 2.72 -11.00 5.24
N LEU A 160 1.73 -11.89 5.12
CA LEU A 160 1.80 -13.10 4.29
C LEU A 160 1.79 -12.76 2.79
N ASP A 161 0.95 -11.81 2.36
CA ASP A 161 0.92 -11.32 0.98
C ASP A 161 2.25 -10.67 0.60
N GLU A 162 2.76 -9.77 1.44
CA GLU A 162 4.00 -9.02 1.20
C GLU A 162 5.25 -9.92 1.15
N LYS A 163 5.40 -10.84 2.11
CA LYS A 163 6.64 -11.64 2.23
C LYS A 163 6.61 -12.94 1.42
N PHE A 164 5.44 -13.52 1.22
CA PHE A 164 5.31 -14.87 0.68
C PHE A 164 4.32 -14.98 -0.48
N SER A 165 3.67 -13.88 -0.88
CA SER A 165 2.62 -13.87 -1.91
C SER A 165 1.46 -14.82 -1.59
N VAL A 166 1.13 -14.93 -0.30
CA VAL A 166 0.04 -15.79 0.21
C VAL A 166 -1.14 -14.90 0.57
N GLN A 167 -2.25 -15.07 -0.16
CA GLN A 167 -3.49 -14.32 0.07
C GLN A 167 -4.37 -15.01 1.12
N ALA A 168 -4.07 -14.75 2.39
CA ALA A 168 -4.86 -15.30 3.49
C ALA A 168 -6.17 -14.53 3.69
N LYS A 169 -7.27 -15.26 3.88
CA LYS A 169 -8.60 -14.70 4.14
C LYS A 169 -8.78 -14.42 5.63
N VAL A 170 -9.62 -13.45 5.98
CA VAL A 170 -10.03 -13.13 7.34
C VAL A 170 -11.56 -13.21 7.42
N VAL A 171 -12.09 -13.86 8.44
CA VAL A 171 -13.54 -13.92 8.67
C VAL A 171 -14.06 -12.57 9.15
N SER A 172 -15.14 -12.09 8.51
CA SER A 172 -15.86 -10.90 8.96
C SER A 172 -16.89 -11.30 10.03
N LEU A 173 -16.67 -10.85 11.26
CA LEU A 173 -17.57 -11.15 12.38
C LEU A 173 -18.79 -10.21 12.39
N PRO A 174 -20.02 -10.72 12.58
CA PRO A 174 -21.21 -9.88 12.68
C PRO A 174 -21.17 -8.93 13.88
N SER A 175 -21.67 -7.70 13.69
CA SER A 175 -21.64 -6.65 14.71
C SER A 175 -22.52 -6.89 15.95
N TYR A 176 -23.33 -7.95 15.95
CA TYR A 176 -24.17 -8.32 17.09
C TYR A 176 -23.47 -9.25 18.08
N LEU A 177 -22.26 -9.73 17.77
CA LEU A 177 -21.45 -10.53 18.68
C LEU A 177 -20.92 -9.66 19.83
N GLU A 178 -20.80 -10.25 21.01
CA GLU A 178 -20.25 -9.56 22.17
C GLU A 178 -18.74 -9.32 22.00
N GLU A 179 -18.23 -8.24 22.59
CA GLU A 179 -16.81 -7.91 22.53
C GLU A 179 -15.97 -9.02 23.17
N GLY A 180 -15.04 -9.57 22.40
CA GLY A 180 -14.16 -10.67 22.83
C GLY A 180 -14.74 -12.07 22.65
N TRP A 181 -15.89 -12.23 21.99
CA TRP A 181 -16.42 -13.53 21.57
C TRP A 181 -15.42 -14.25 20.65
N ASP A 182 -15.17 -15.53 20.91
CA ASP A 182 -14.39 -16.42 20.05
C ASP A 182 -15.17 -17.70 19.68
N PHE A 183 -14.63 -18.50 18.75
CA PHE A 183 -15.26 -19.78 18.35
C PHE A 183 -15.20 -20.87 19.43
N ALA A 184 -14.60 -20.61 20.59
CA ALA A 184 -14.68 -21.47 21.77
C ALA A 184 -15.71 -21.00 22.81
N ASP A 185 -16.49 -19.96 22.50
CA ASP A 185 -17.68 -19.55 23.24
C ASP A 185 -18.96 -20.15 22.61
N GLU A 186 -20.10 -19.98 23.29
CA GLU A 186 -21.36 -20.49 22.77
C GLU A 186 -21.73 -19.81 21.45
N ILE A 187 -22.06 -20.63 20.44
CA ILE A 187 -22.40 -20.15 19.10
C ILE A 187 -23.84 -19.67 19.11
N PRO A 188 -24.12 -18.38 18.83
CA PRO A 188 -25.48 -17.87 18.81
C PRO A 188 -26.32 -18.60 17.75
N ASN A 189 -27.58 -18.91 18.04
CA ASN A 189 -28.48 -19.65 17.13
C ASN A 189 -28.63 -19.04 15.71
N LYS A 190 -28.32 -17.75 15.54
CA LYS A 190 -28.39 -17.03 14.27
C LYS A 190 -27.07 -17.06 13.47
N LEU A 191 -25.99 -17.57 14.08
CA LEU A 191 -24.66 -17.63 13.49
C LEU A 191 -24.45 -19.01 12.84
N ASN A 192 -24.07 -19.01 11.56
CA ASN A 192 -23.62 -20.23 10.89
C ASN A 192 -22.09 -20.19 10.73
N PRO A 193 -21.33 -20.95 11.55
CA PRO A 193 -19.87 -20.96 11.53
C PRO A 193 -19.27 -21.35 10.18
N GLN A 194 -19.85 -22.34 9.50
CA GLN A 194 -19.37 -22.79 8.19
C GLN A 194 -19.56 -21.70 7.12
N GLN A 195 -20.70 -21.00 7.17
CA GLN A 195 -20.98 -19.90 6.26
C GLN A 195 -20.00 -18.73 6.45
N LEU A 196 -19.67 -18.37 7.70
CA LEU A 196 -18.69 -17.33 8.00
C LEU A 196 -17.31 -17.62 7.41
N ILE A 197 -16.87 -18.89 7.50
CA ILE A 197 -15.58 -19.31 6.93
C ILE A 197 -15.63 -19.28 5.40
N ALA A 198 -16.74 -19.70 4.80
CA ALA A 198 -16.92 -19.68 3.35
C ALA A 198 -16.95 -18.24 2.79
N GLU A 199 -17.54 -17.31 3.53
CA GLU A 199 -17.64 -15.88 3.18
C GLU A 199 -16.38 -15.08 3.54
N ALA A 200 -15.35 -15.71 4.12
CA ALA A 200 -14.10 -15.03 4.47
C ALA A 200 -13.45 -14.40 3.23
N GLN A 201 -12.95 -13.17 3.40
CA GLN A 201 -12.37 -12.39 2.31
C GLN A 201 -10.93 -12.03 2.60
N VAL A 202 -10.15 -11.80 1.55
CA VAL A 202 -8.83 -11.19 1.70
C VAL A 202 -9.07 -9.74 2.13
N PRO A 203 -8.50 -9.29 3.27
CA PRO A 203 -8.71 -7.94 3.74
C PRO A 203 -8.24 -6.93 2.67
N PRO A 204 -8.94 -5.79 2.51
CA PRO A 204 -8.54 -4.79 1.54
C PRO A 204 -7.08 -4.38 1.80
N LYS A 205 -6.31 -4.21 0.72
CA LYS A 205 -4.91 -3.76 0.85
C LYS A 205 -4.87 -2.45 1.65
N ARG A 206 -3.91 -2.35 2.59
CA ARG A 206 -3.68 -1.13 3.37
C ARG A 206 -3.71 0.09 2.45
N THR A 207 -4.51 1.09 2.78
CA THR A 207 -4.44 2.39 2.12
C THR A 207 -3.03 2.90 2.30
N GLY A 208 -2.27 3.08 1.22
CA GLY A 208 -0.80 3.10 1.20
C GLY A 208 -0.10 4.24 1.96
N TRP A 209 -0.33 4.40 3.26
CA TRP A 209 0.26 5.40 4.15
C TRP A 209 0.58 4.82 5.54
N GLU A 210 0.63 3.49 5.66
CA GLU A 210 0.79 2.78 6.93
C GLU A 210 2.16 2.14 7.10
N ASP A 211 2.95 2.08 6.03
CA ASP A 211 4.33 1.61 6.08
C ASP A 211 5.29 2.62 5.45
N ILE A 212 5.78 3.51 6.32
CA ILE A 212 6.76 4.51 5.95
C ILE A 212 8.10 3.88 5.51
N ASP A 213 8.45 2.68 6.00
CA ASP A 213 9.73 2.04 5.65
C ASP A 213 9.71 1.54 4.20
N SER A 214 8.61 0.87 3.81
CA SER A 214 8.38 0.49 2.41
C SER A 214 8.31 1.70 1.49
N ASP A 215 7.67 2.79 1.91
CA ASP A 215 7.61 4.02 1.12
C ASP A 215 8.97 4.69 0.91
N ILE A 216 9.86 4.62 1.91
CA ILE A 216 11.25 5.08 1.79
C ILE A 216 12.03 4.18 0.83
N LEU A 217 11.93 2.85 0.98
CA LEU A 217 12.60 1.89 0.10
C LEU A 217 12.22 2.06 -1.37
N ASN A 218 10.95 2.40 -1.63
CA ASN A 218 10.45 2.69 -2.97
C ASN A 218 10.71 4.14 -3.43
N ASN A 219 11.53 4.90 -2.71
CA ASN A 219 11.90 6.28 -3.02
C ASN A 219 10.69 7.20 -3.24
N ARG A 220 9.57 6.98 -2.53
CA ARG A 220 8.30 7.67 -2.80
C ARG A 220 8.37 9.19 -2.65
N TRP A 221 9.21 9.68 -1.75
CA TRP A 221 9.23 11.07 -1.33
C TRP A 221 10.48 11.81 -1.77
N VAL A 222 10.27 13.02 -2.31
CA VAL A 222 11.34 13.99 -2.58
C VAL A 222 11.03 15.27 -1.81
N PHE A 223 11.97 15.77 -1.03
CA PHE A 223 11.83 17.03 -0.30
C PHE A 223 12.36 18.21 -1.12
N ILE A 224 11.64 19.34 -1.11
CA ILE A 224 12.00 20.55 -1.86
C ILE A 224 12.46 21.62 -0.88
N SER A 225 13.75 21.94 -0.85
CA SER A 225 14.36 22.74 0.22
C SER A 225 14.00 24.24 0.15
N ASP A 226 13.96 24.85 -1.03
CA ASP A 226 13.57 26.26 -1.26
C ASP A 226 12.05 26.49 -1.19
N SER A 227 11.30 25.51 -0.67
CA SER A 227 9.85 25.58 -0.54
C SER A 227 9.40 25.78 0.90
N LEU A 228 8.12 26.14 1.10
CA LEU A 228 7.44 26.16 2.40
C LEU A 228 7.15 24.73 2.92
N LYS A 229 8.19 23.89 2.99
CA LYS A 229 8.14 22.51 3.49
C LYS A 229 7.23 21.59 2.65
N LEU A 230 7.42 21.62 1.33
CA LEU A 230 6.72 20.77 0.39
C LEU A 230 7.50 19.48 0.11
N TYR A 231 6.73 18.43 -0.12
CA TYR A 231 7.20 17.09 -0.43
C TYR A 231 6.47 16.60 -1.68
N TRP A 232 7.23 16.12 -2.64
CA TRP A 232 6.73 15.52 -3.86
C TRP A 232 6.54 14.02 -3.65
N CYS A 233 5.34 13.53 -3.95
CA CYS A 233 5.02 12.10 -3.95
C CYS A 233 5.15 11.55 -5.38
N ARG A 234 6.11 10.65 -5.60
CA ARG A 234 6.34 10.01 -6.90
C ARG A 234 5.15 9.18 -7.37
N PHE A 235 4.41 8.57 -6.45
CA PHE A 235 3.32 7.65 -6.78
C PHE A 235 2.04 8.38 -7.19
N THR A 236 1.67 9.43 -6.44
CA THR A 236 0.44 10.19 -6.73
C THR A 236 0.70 11.39 -7.63
N LYS A 237 1.97 11.70 -7.92
CA LYS A 237 2.40 12.87 -8.70
C LYS A 237 1.80 14.17 -8.15
N LYS A 238 1.79 14.32 -6.83
CA LYS A 238 1.24 15.49 -6.10
C LYS A 238 2.21 16.02 -5.05
N MET A 239 2.05 17.30 -4.75
CA MET A 239 2.74 18.00 -3.66
C MET A 239 1.96 17.86 -2.34
N TYR A 240 2.67 17.60 -1.26
CA TYR A 240 2.12 17.52 0.09
C TYR A 240 2.89 18.45 1.03
N LYS A 241 2.17 19.03 1.99
CA LYS A 241 2.79 19.80 3.08
C LYS A 241 3.23 18.86 4.20
N GLU A 242 4.24 19.26 4.95
CA GLU A 242 4.73 18.55 6.15
C GLU A 242 3.59 18.06 7.08
N ALA A 243 2.63 18.95 7.38
CA ALA A 243 1.49 18.63 8.26
C ALA A 243 0.62 17.49 7.69
N SER A 244 0.41 17.47 6.37
CA SER A 244 -0.34 16.41 5.70
C SER A 244 0.38 15.07 5.80
N LEU A 245 1.70 15.03 5.59
CA LEU A 245 2.48 13.79 5.75
C LEU A 245 2.41 13.26 7.19
N ASN A 246 2.56 14.13 8.18
CA ASN A 246 2.47 13.73 9.59
C ASN A 246 1.09 13.16 9.95
N LEU A 247 0.02 13.61 9.29
CA LEU A 247 -1.33 13.04 9.45
C LEU A 247 -1.49 11.72 8.72
N LEU A 248 -0.98 11.61 7.49
CA LEU A 248 -1.06 10.38 6.68
C LEU A 248 -0.37 9.21 7.38
N TYR A 249 0.84 9.43 7.92
CA TYR A 249 1.61 8.43 8.66
C TYR A 249 1.40 8.50 10.18
N LYS A 250 0.28 9.07 10.65
CA LYS A 250 0.04 9.24 12.09
C LYS A 250 0.08 7.90 12.86
N ARG A 251 -0.35 6.82 12.22
CA ARG A 251 -0.35 5.46 12.77
C ARG A 251 1.06 4.92 13.03
N ASN A 252 2.06 5.38 12.27
CA ASN A 252 3.45 4.99 12.42
C ASN A 252 4.14 5.68 13.61
N ARG A 253 3.60 6.79 14.13
CA ARG A 253 4.27 7.62 15.14
C ARG A 253 4.69 6.86 16.40
N SER A 254 3.86 5.94 16.89
CA SER A 254 4.17 5.11 18.06
C SER A 254 5.36 4.17 17.82
N LYS A 255 5.50 3.64 16.60
CA LYS A 255 6.64 2.81 16.16
C LYS A 255 7.92 3.64 16.02
N LEU A 256 7.81 4.82 15.41
CA LEU A 256 8.97 5.63 15.03
C LEU A 256 9.59 6.40 16.21
N GLY A 257 8.80 6.70 17.25
CA GLY A 257 9.25 7.53 18.38
C GLY A 257 9.49 9.01 18.01
N MET A 258 9.18 9.43 16.78
CA MET A 258 9.34 10.78 16.26
C MET A 258 8.27 11.11 15.22
N LEU A 259 8.25 12.34 14.72
CA LEU A 259 7.34 12.71 13.63
C LEU A 259 7.73 11.98 12.33
N PRO A 260 6.76 11.51 11.53
CA PRO A 260 7.03 10.85 10.25
C PRO A 260 8.01 11.61 9.35
N VAL A 261 7.86 12.94 9.23
CA VAL A 261 8.80 13.75 8.43
C VAL A 261 10.22 13.75 8.99
N GLN A 262 10.39 13.77 10.31
CA GLN A 262 11.72 13.67 10.93
C GLN A 262 12.37 12.32 10.61
N TYR A 263 11.56 11.26 10.61
CA TYR A 263 12.02 9.93 10.23
C TYR A 263 12.41 9.85 8.75
N LEU A 264 11.63 10.44 7.84
CA LEU A 264 11.98 10.52 6.41
C LEU A 264 13.36 11.19 6.23
N HIS A 265 13.60 12.31 6.91
CA HIS A 265 14.89 13.01 6.85
C HIS A 265 16.03 12.19 7.48
N ALA A 266 15.77 11.51 8.61
CA ALA A 266 16.76 10.65 9.25
C ALA A 266 17.18 9.46 8.37
N MET A 267 16.27 8.98 7.51
CA MET A 267 16.54 7.91 6.53
C MET A 267 17.14 8.42 5.21
N GLY A 268 17.36 9.74 5.07
CA GLY A 268 18.04 10.31 3.92
C GLY A 268 17.22 10.30 2.62
N ILE A 269 15.93 10.68 2.68
CA ILE A 269 15.12 10.87 1.47
C ILE A 269 15.78 11.86 0.50
N GLU A 270 15.43 11.74 -0.79
CA GLU A 270 15.99 12.62 -1.82
C GLU A 270 15.57 14.08 -1.60
N VAL A 271 16.55 14.98 -1.70
CA VAL A 271 16.36 16.43 -1.56
C VAL A 271 16.72 17.12 -2.87
N VAL A 272 15.86 18.04 -3.28
CA VAL A 272 16.10 18.98 -4.37
C VAL A 272 16.07 20.41 -3.84
N ASP A 273 16.76 21.31 -4.52
CA ASP A 273 16.85 22.71 -4.17
C ASP A 273 15.53 23.42 -4.42
N GLY A 274 14.86 23.15 -5.53
CA GLY A 274 13.61 23.83 -5.85
C GLY A 274 12.78 23.11 -6.90
N THR A 275 11.92 23.86 -7.58
CA THR A 275 11.17 23.40 -8.75
C THR A 275 11.62 24.15 -10.00
N ALA A 276 11.71 23.44 -11.11
CA ALA A 276 11.94 24.04 -12.42
C ALA A 276 10.96 23.44 -13.43
N TYR A 277 10.78 24.11 -14.55
CA TYR A 277 9.95 23.61 -15.64
C TYR A 277 10.82 23.45 -16.87
N LEU A 278 11.05 22.20 -17.28
CA LEU A 278 11.72 21.86 -18.51
C LEU A 278 10.87 20.83 -19.25
N PRO A 279 10.47 21.07 -20.51
CA PRO A 279 9.61 20.16 -21.27
C PRO A 279 10.34 18.86 -21.70
N ASN A 280 10.77 18.07 -20.73
CA ASN A 280 11.43 16.78 -20.92
C ASN A 280 10.93 15.79 -19.85
N GLU A 281 11.20 14.50 -20.06
CA GLU A 281 10.71 13.44 -19.17
C GLU A 281 11.54 13.29 -17.87
N ASP A 282 12.61 14.07 -17.72
CA ASP A 282 13.45 14.01 -16.52
C ASP A 282 12.66 14.52 -15.31
N GLU A 283 12.53 13.69 -14.26
CA GLU A 283 11.87 14.11 -13.02
C GLU A 283 12.70 15.13 -12.23
N ILE A 284 14.03 14.99 -12.26
CA ILE A 284 14.96 15.87 -11.55
C ILE A 284 15.96 16.45 -12.54
N ILE A 285 15.88 17.76 -12.74
CA ILE A 285 16.79 18.54 -13.56
C ILE A 285 18.04 18.85 -12.74
N ARG A 286 19.22 18.66 -13.32
CA ARG A 286 20.51 18.93 -12.68
C ARG A 286 21.21 20.05 -13.43
N GLU A 287 21.51 21.13 -12.74
CA GLU A 287 22.23 22.28 -13.31
C GLU A 287 23.45 22.59 -12.44
N GLY A 288 24.63 22.14 -12.88
CA GLY A 288 25.84 22.20 -12.06
C GLY A 288 25.68 21.41 -10.76
N ASN A 289 25.71 22.11 -9.62
CA ASN A 289 25.57 21.51 -8.29
C ASN A 289 24.15 21.58 -7.72
N THR A 290 23.20 22.22 -8.42
CA THR A 290 21.81 22.34 -7.96
C THR A 290 20.91 21.31 -8.64
N LYS A 291 19.87 20.89 -7.92
CA LYS A 291 18.85 19.95 -8.37
C LYS A 291 17.48 20.60 -8.29
N TYR A 292 16.68 20.46 -9.33
CA TYR A 292 15.31 20.96 -9.35
C TYR A 292 14.34 19.85 -9.70
N LEU A 293 13.22 19.77 -8.99
CA LEU A 293 12.12 18.91 -9.38
C LEU A 293 11.45 19.51 -10.63
N ASN A 294 11.32 18.69 -11.67
CA ASN A 294 10.62 19.07 -12.87
C ASN A 294 9.10 19.07 -12.66
N THR A 295 8.48 20.23 -12.87
CA THR A 295 7.03 20.40 -12.80
C THR A 295 6.33 20.07 -14.10
N PHE A 296 7.07 19.82 -15.19
CA PHE A 296 6.52 19.32 -16.45
C PHE A 296 5.78 17.99 -16.25
N ARG A 297 4.62 17.87 -16.90
CA ARG A 297 3.81 16.65 -16.86
C ARG A 297 3.58 16.19 -18.30
N PRO A 298 4.25 15.14 -18.77
CA PRO A 298 4.02 14.65 -20.12
C PRO A 298 2.54 14.25 -20.25
N ASN A 299 1.92 14.64 -21.36
CA ASN A 299 0.55 14.29 -21.64
C ASN A 299 0.53 12.94 -22.36
N TRP A 300 0.29 11.88 -21.59
CA TRP A 300 0.14 10.54 -22.17
C TRP A 300 -1.29 10.34 -22.66
N LEU A 301 -1.47 10.33 -23.99
CA LEU A 301 -2.71 9.93 -24.61
C LEU A 301 -2.72 8.40 -24.71
N ALA A 302 -3.66 7.75 -24.01
CA ALA A 302 -3.77 6.30 -24.02
C ALA A 302 -4.06 5.80 -25.45
N PRO A 303 -3.53 4.62 -25.85
CA PRO A 303 -3.92 3.98 -27.09
C PRO A 303 -5.43 3.73 -27.12
N LEU A 304 -6.02 3.81 -28.30
CA LEU A 304 -7.45 3.52 -28.51
C LEU A 304 -7.74 2.04 -28.16
N SER A 305 -8.86 1.81 -27.49
CA SER A 305 -9.39 0.46 -27.25
C SER A 305 -9.91 -0.18 -28.54
N MET A 306 -10.09 -1.52 -28.54
CA MET A 306 -10.60 -2.24 -29.71
C MET A 306 -11.98 -1.72 -30.18
N SER A 307 -12.85 -1.31 -29.27
CA SER A 307 -14.14 -0.70 -29.59
C SER A 307 -14.03 0.74 -30.11
N GLU A 308 -13.02 1.50 -29.67
CA GLU A 308 -12.78 2.85 -30.17
C GLU A 308 -12.12 2.85 -31.55
N LEU A 309 -11.39 1.78 -31.88
CA LEU A 309 -10.84 1.57 -33.23
C LEU A 309 -11.92 1.25 -34.27
N GLU A 310 -13.14 0.87 -33.86
CA GLU A 310 -14.28 0.74 -34.77
C GLU A 310 -14.86 2.11 -35.18
N ILE A 311 -14.52 3.18 -34.46
CA ILE A 311 -14.85 4.55 -34.82
C ILE A 311 -13.92 4.96 -35.98
N PRO A 312 -14.42 5.64 -37.03
CA PRO A 312 -13.60 6.09 -38.15
C PRO A 312 -12.73 7.30 -37.72
N CYS A 313 -11.69 7.07 -36.90
CA CYS A 313 -10.82 8.10 -36.37
C CYS A 313 -10.17 8.96 -37.47
N GLU A 314 -9.83 8.35 -38.61
CA GLU A 314 -9.30 9.04 -39.78
C GLU A 314 -10.27 10.11 -40.31
N ALA A 315 -11.58 9.80 -40.34
CA ALA A 315 -12.59 10.76 -40.78
C ALA A 315 -12.71 11.94 -39.80
N ILE A 316 -12.66 11.68 -38.49
CA ILE A 316 -12.69 12.73 -37.46
C ILE A 316 -11.48 13.65 -37.57
N ILE A 317 -10.28 13.08 -37.79
CA ILE A 317 -9.06 13.85 -37.99
C ILE A 317 -9.17 14.69 -39.26
N GLU A 318 -9.71 14.14 -40.34
CA GLU A 318 -9.87 14.87 -41.60
C GLU A 318 -10.89 16.02 -41.46
N GLU A 319 -12.01 15.81 -40.76
CA GLU A 319 -12.98 16.89 -40.44
C GLU A 319 -12.32 18.02 -39.62
N ALA A 320 -11.50 17.66 -38.63
CA ALA A 320 -10.74 18.63 -37.84
C ALA A 320 -9.75 19.42 -38.70
N ARG A 321 -9.02 18.74 -39.59
CA ARG A 321 -8.08 19.38 -40.53
C ARG A 321 -8.80 20.28 -41.53
N GLN A 322 -9.93 19.84 -42.05
CA GLN A 322 -10.76 20.61 -42.97
C GLN A 322 -11.28 21.88 -42.29
N HIS A 323 -11.71 21.82 -41.03
CA HIS A 323 -12.08 23.01 -40.26
C HIS A 323 -10.92 24.00 -40.12
N ILE A 324 -9.71 23.52 -39.81
CA ILE A 324 -8.53 24.37 -39.69
C ILE A 324 -8.18 25.02 -41.05
N LEU A 325 -8.25 24.26 -42.15
CA LEU A 325 -7.98 24.78 -43.49
C LEU A 325 -9.02 25.81 -43.94
N ASP A 326 -10.31 25.44 -43.93
CA ASP A 326 -11.36 26.24 -44.53
C ASP A 326 -11.76 27.42 -43.67
N VAL A 327 -11.83 27.22 -42.34
CA VAL A 327 -12.33 28.24 -41.41
C VAL A 327 -11.21 29.08 -40.82
N LEU A 328 -10.17 28.46 -40.27
CA LEU A 328 -9.09 29.20 -39.60
C LEU A 328 -8.08 29.79 -40.60
N CYS A 329 -7.76 29.05 -41.66
CA CYS A 329 -6.83 29.50 -42.70
C CYS A 329 -7.54 30.11 -43.92
N ASN A 330 -8.88 30.22 -43.90
CA ASN A 330 -9.70 30.78 -44.98
C ASN A 330 -9.42 30.11 -46.34
N GLY A 331 -9.25 28.79 -46.36
CA GLY A 331 -8.92 27.98 -47.55
C GLY A 331 -7.47 28.13 -48.05
N ASN A 332 -6.62 28.92 -47.38
CA ASN A 332 -5.24 29.12 -47.79
C ASN A 332 -4.36 27.91 -47.43
N LYS A 333 -4.12 27.04 -48.41
CA LYS A 333 -3.29 25.84 -48.27
C LYS A 333 -1.86 26.12 -47.82
N LYS A 334 -1.27 27.28 -48.16
CA LYS A 334 0.10 27.62 -47.75
C LYS A 334 0.15 27.96 -46.26
N THR A 335 -0.78 28.79 -45.79
CA THR A 335 -0.91 29.13 -44.37
C THR A 335 -1.23 27.89 -43.54
N PHE A 336 -2.11 27.03 -44.04
CA PHE A 336 -2.48 25.78 -43.38
C PHE A 336 -1.26 24.86 -43.19
N ARG A 337 -0.45 24.63 -44.24
CA ARG A 337 0.79 23.84 -44.11
C ARG A 337 1.75 24.43 -43.09
N TYR A 338 1.92 25.76 -43.09
CA TYR A 338 2.79 26.41 -42.11
C TYR A 338 2.27 26.25 -40.67
N LEU A 339 0.94 26.26 -40.48
CA LEU A 339 0.33 25.98 -39.19
C LEU A 339 0.54 24.52 -38.78
N GLU A 340 0.30 23.54 -39.66
CA GLU A 340 0.56 22.12 -39.41
C GLU A 340 2.04 21.86 -39.07
N ASP A 341 2.97 22.48 -39.80
CA ASP A 341 4.40 22.37 -39.53
C ASP A 341 4.74 22.97 -38.16
N THR A 342 4.12 24.10 -37.79
CA THR A 342 4.29 24.72 -36.46
C THR A 342 3.79 23.80 -35.36
N LEU A 343 2.58 23.24 -35.50
CA LEU A 343 2.01 22.31 -34.51
C LEU A 343 2.86 21.04 -34.37
N SER A 344 3.35 20.52 -35.49
CA SER A 344 4.24 19.35 -35.50
C SER A 344 5.56 19.65 -34.78
N PHE A 345 6.16 20.81 -35.05
CA PHE A 345 7.37 21.26 -34.36
C PHE A 345 7.14 21.47 -32.86
N ASP A 346 6.08 22.19 -32.47
CA ASP A 346 5.76 22.48 -31.07
C ASP A 346 5.51 21.19 -30.26
N PHE A 347 5.04 20.12 -30.91
CA PHE A 347 4.84 18.82 -30.29
C PHE A 347 6.13 17.98 -30.20
N GLN A 348 6.96 18.01 -31.24
CA GLN A 348 8.22 17.26 -31.29
C GLN A 348 9.35 17.90 -30.50
N HIS A 349 9.34 19.23 -30.38
CA HIS A 349 10.38 20.03 -29.76
C HIS A 349 9.82 21.03 -28.73
N PRO A 350 9.09 20.56 -27.70
CA PRO A 350 8.47 21.43 -26.71
C PRO A 350 9.51 22.23 -25.89
N GLU A 351 10.78 21.80 -25.87
CA GLU A 351 11.90 22.51 -25.25
C GLU A 351 12.35 23.75 -26.02
N ARG A 352 11.91 23.92 -27.28
CA ARG A 352 12.35 25.01 -28.16
C ARG A 352 11.28 26.09 -28.27
N ASN A 353 11.61 27.29 -27.81
CA ASN A 353 10.73 28.44 -27.98
C ASN A 353 10.78 28.99 -29.40
N ARG A 354 9.61 29.27 -29.96
CA ARG A 354 9.45 30.04 -31.19
C ARG A 354 9.64 31.55 -30.94
N THR A 355 10.08 32.26 -31.97
CA THR A 355 10.27 33.73 -31.94
C THR A 355 9.06 34.51 -32.49
N PHE A 356 8.00 33.80 -32.90
CA PHE A 356 6.76 34.37 -33.44
C PHE A 356 5.53 33.74 -32.76
N ALA A 357 4.35 34.32 -32.98
CA ALA A 357 3.09 33.80 -32.47
C ALA A 357 2.01 33.79 -33.55
N TRP A 358 1.08 32.84 -33.45
CA TRP A 358 -0.11 32.80 -34.30
C TRP A 358 -1.19 33.71 -33.74
N VAL A 359 -1.70 34.63 -34.56
CA VAL A 359 -2.79 35.54 -34.22
C VAL A 359 -3.99 35.20 -35.11
N PHE A 360 -5.08 34.76 -34.48
CA PHE A 360 -6.33 34.43 -35.18
C PHE A 360 -7.35 35.55 -34.96
N SER A 361 -7.60 36.34 -36.01
CA SER A 361 -8.61 37.41 -35.99
C SER A 361 -9.79 37.04 -36.89
N SER A 362 -10.99 36.94 -36.30
CA SER A 362 -12.23 36.65 -37.02
C SER A 362 -13.45 36.99 -36.17
N LYS A 363 -14.65 36.99 -36.78
CA LYS A 363 -15.93 37.11 -36.06
C LYS A 363 -16.08 36.04 -34.97
N GLN A 364 -16.98 36.28 -34.02
CA GLN A 364 -17.32 35.28 -33.01
C GLN A 364 -17.96 34.05 -33.66
N GLY A 365 -17.70 32.85 -33.13
CA GLY A 365 -18.32 31.60 -33.60
C GLY A 365 -17.56 30.84 -34.69
N THR A 366 -16.36 31.27 -35.11
CA THR A 366 -15.58 30.58 -36.15
C THR A 366 -14.73 29.40 -35.64
N GLY A 367 -14.99 28.87 -34.44
CA GLY A 367 -14.26 27.71 -33.91
C GLY A 367 -12.86 27.95 -33.32
N LYS A 368 -12.40 29.20 -33.17
CA LYS A 368 -11.08 29.51 -32.56
C LYS A 368 -10.87 28.84 -31.18
N THR A 369 -11.88 28.95 -30.31
CA THR A 369 -11.83 28.35 -28.97
C THR A 369 -11.82 26.82 -29.03
N TRP A 370 -12.49 26.21 -30.01
CA TRP A 370 -12.44 24.75 -30.21
C TRP A 370 -11.01 24.32 -30.55
N PHE A 371 -10.35 25.03 -31.46
CA PHE A 371 -8.95 24.76 -31.83
C PHE A 371 -7.99 24.90 -30.65
N PHE A 372 -8.11 25.97 -29.85
CA PHE A 372 -7.27 26.12 -28.65
C PHE A 372 -7.54 25.07 -27.58
N LYS A 373 -8.79 24.62 -27.43
CA LYS A 373 -9.13 23.48 -26.56
C LYS A 373 -8.53 22.18 -27.07
N LEU A 374 -8.53 21.95 -28.39
CA LEU A 374 -7.85 20.80 -29.00
C LEU A 374 -6.35 20.82 -28.67
N LEU A 375 -5.67 21.95 -28.85
CA LEU A 375 -4.26 22.10 -28.47
C LEU A 375 -4.04 21.87 -26.96
N THR A 376 -4.93 22.38 -26.13
CA THR A 376 -4.86 22.16 -24.67
C THR A 376 -4.97 20.68 -24.31
N MET A 377 -5.80 19.92 -25.03
CA MET A 377 -5.94 18.47 -24.83
C MET A 377 -4.72 17.69 -25.34
N ILE A 378 -4.10 18.13 -26.43
CA ILE A 378 -2.90 17.49 -27.01
C ILE A 378 -1.65 17.74 -26.14
N HIS A 379 -1.42 18.97 -25.72
CA HIS A 379 -0.26 19.33 -24.89
C HIS A 379 -0.46 19.01 -23.40
N GLY A 380 -1.70 18.77 -22.98
CA GLY A 380 -2.09 18.55 -21.58
C GLY A 380 -2.38 19.86 -20.85
N SER A 381 -3.49 19.90 -20.11
CA SER A 381 -3.99 21.11 -19.44
C SER A 381 -3.01 21.72 -18.43
N LEU A 382 -2.08 20.93 -17.90
CA LEU A 382 -1.05 21.41 -16.97
C LEU A 382 0.12 22.12 -17.67
N ASN A 383 0.30 21.93 -18.98
CA ASN A 383 1.38 22.53 -19.76
C ASN A 383 0.92 23.71 -20.63
N VAL A 384 -0.37 24.06 -20.57
CA VAL A 384 -0.97 25.15 -21.33
C VAL A 384 -1.55 26.19 -20.38
N ALA A 385 -1.12 27.44 -20.52
CA ALA A 385 -1.71 28.56 -19.78
C ALA A 385 -2.70 29.32 -20.66
N TRP A 386 -3.94 29.46 -20.17
CA TRP A 386 -4.91 30.38 -20.73
C TRP A 386 -4.79 31.72 -20.02
N VAL A 387 -4.49 32.77 -20.77
CA VAL A 387 -4.17 34.10 -20.22
C VAL A 387 -5.01 35.18 -20.89
N HIS A 388 -5.25 36.28 -20.17
CA HIS A 388 -5.85 37.49 -20.69
C HIS A 388 -4.78 38.57 -20.94
N THR A 389 -5.16 39.67 -21.59
CA THR A 389 -4.23 40.79 -21.87
C THR A 389 -3.53 41.26 -20.59
N ASP A 390 -4.26 41.42 -19.49
CA ASP A 390 -3.72 41.88 -18.21
C ASP A 390 -2.59 40.97 -17.70
N ASN A 391 -2.73 39.65 -17.87
CA ASN A 391 -1.70 38.69 -17.45
C ASN A 391 -0.41 38.79 -18.29
N LEU A 392 -0.49 39.27 -19.54
CA LEU A 392 0.67 39.47 -20.39
C LEU A 392 1.46 40.73 -19.98
N VAL A 393 0.77 41.78 -19.56
CA VAL A 393 1.37 43.06 -19.17
C VAL A 393 1.77 43.13 -17.69
N ASP A 394 1.25 42.24 -16.85
CA ASP A 394 1.59 42.18 -15.42
C ASP A 394 3.12 42.03 -15.20
N LYS A 395 3.61 42.64 -14.13
CA LYS A 395 4.99 42.48 -13.66
C LYS A 395 5.28 41.04 -13.23
N TYR A 396 4.29 40.33 -12.70
CA TYR A 396 4.43 38.95 -12.23
C TYR A 396 3.71 37.96 -13.16
N ARG A 397 4.50 37.22 -13.93
CA ARG A 397 4.00 36.23 -14.91
C ARG A 397 4.23 34.80 -14.39
N SER A 398 3.47 34.42 -13.38
CA SER A 398 3.60 33.10 -12.72
C SER A 398 3.44 31.92 -13.68
N TYR A 399 2.56 32.04 -14.67
CA TYR A 399 2.27 31.00 -15.65
C TYR A 399 3.50 30.56 -16.46
N MET A 400 4.45 31.46 -16.71
CA MET A 400 5.69 31.12 -17.44
C MET A 400 6.56 30.09 -16.70
N LYS A 401 6.32 29.86 -15.41
CA LYS A 401 7.04 28.86 -14.62
C LYS A 401 6.44 27.45 -14.72
N SER A 402 5.34 27.26 -15.44
CA SER A 402 4.58 26.00 -15.43
C SER A 402 4.05 25.56 -16.80
N CYS A 403 4.33 26.30 -17.88
CA CYS A 403 3.82 25.98 -19.22
C CYS A 403 4.82 26.38 -20.31
N TYR A 404 4.75 25.71 -21.47
CA TYR A 404 5.42 26.14 -22.70
C TYR A 404 4.43 26.63 -23.78
N VAL A 405 3.14 26.29 -23.67
CA VAL A 405 2.10 26.81 -24.58
C VAL A 405 1.28 27.86 -23.86
N ILE A 406 1.16 29.03 -24.47
CA ILE A 406 0.35 30.14 -23.97
C ILE A 406 -0.76 30.41 -24.98
N VAL A 407 -2.00 30.34 -24.52
CA VAL A 407 -3.20 30.70 -25.28
C VAL A 407 -3.73 32.01 -24.72
N CYS A 408 -3.81 33.03 -25.56
CA CYS A 408 -4.43 34.30 -25.20
C CYS A 408 -5.72 34.50 -26.00
N ASN A 409 -6.87 34.60 -25.32
CA ASN A 409 -8.17 34.72 -25.97
C ASN A 409 -8.41 36.10 -26.58
N GLU A 410 -7.96 37.14 -25.88
CA GLU A 410 -8.16 38.53 -26.26
C GLU A 410 -6.88 39.30 -25.94
N ILE A 411 -6.34 39.96 -26.96
CA ILE A 411 -5.24 40.90 -26.84
C ILE A 411 -5.84 42.27 -27.15
N ASP A 412 -6.05 43.08 -26.13
CA ASP A 412 -6.35 44.50 -26.31
C ASP A 412 -5.04 45.21 -26.67
N ILE A 413 -4.97 45.72 -27.89
CA ILE A 413 -3.87 46.58 -28.36
C ILE A 413 -4.38 48.01 -28.24
N SER A 414 -4.70 48.44 -27.03
CA SER A 414 -4.94 49.84 -26.72
C SER A 414 -3.57 50.50 -26.50
N GLY A 415 -3.13 51.24 -27.52
CA GLY A 415 -1.93 52.09 -27.51
C GLY A 415 -2.32 53.55 -27.53
#